data_AF-A0A0P7BML8-F1
#
_entry.id   AF-A0A0P7BML8-F1
#
_cell.length_a   1.000
_cell.length_b   1.000
_cell.length_c   1.000
_cell.angle_alpha   90.00
_cell.angle_beta   90.00
_cell.angle_gamma   90.00
#
_symmetry.space_group_name_H-M   'P 1'
#
loop_
_entity.id
_entity.type
_entity.pdbx_description
1 polymer ?
#
loop_
_entity_poly.entity_id
_entity_poly.type
_entity_poly.pdbx_seq_one_letter_code
_entity_poly.pdbx_strand_id
1 'polypeptide(L)'
;MFMKRVSARKDKDFVVFLIGMRVNKWWNIPAILQAGMAMPRMLKELHANPESGFLGAEGWGGRTTIMVQYWESFEKLEAFANDRQKTHYPAWIEFYKKAKKNDGAVGIWHETYLVKAGQYETVYGNMPPFGLGRFIGTEISENKYQTARKRINQDS
;
A
#
# COMPACT_ATOMS: atom_id res chain seq x y z
N MET A 1 28.81 7.59 17.02
CA MET A 1 28.09 7.98 15.78
C MET A 1 26.60 7.76 16.03
N PHE A 2 25.79 8.81 16.09
CA PHE A 2 24.34 8.65 16.29
C PHE A 2 23.69 8.21 14.97
N MET A 3 22.79 7.22 15.04
CA MET A 3 22.00 6.76 13.90
C MET A 3 21.14 7.91 13.35
N LYS A 4 21.29 8.25 12.07
CA LYS A 4 20.46 9.28 11.42
C LYS A 4 19.02 8.80 11.35
N ARG A 5 18.13 9.50 12.04
CA ARG A 5 16.68 9.24 12.04
C ARG A 5 15.96 10.34 11.27
N VAL A 6 15.09 9.93 10.36
CA VAL A 6 14.23 10.82 9.59
C VAL A 6 12.78 10.39 9.74
N SER A 7 11.85 11.31 9.51
CA SER A 7 10.40 11.06 9.57
C SER A 7 9.75 11.64 8.32
N ALA A 8 8.64 11.06 7.90
CA ALA A 8 7.78 11.59 6.87
C ALA A 8 6.62 12.36 7.50
N ARG A 9 6.28 13.50 6.89
CA ARG A 9 5.18 14.35 7.30
C ARG A 9 4.36 14.82 6.11
N LYS A 10 3.06 14.84 6.35
CA LYS A 10 1.98 15.22 5.46
C LYS A 10 0.97 16.00 6.29
N ASP A 11 0.72 17.23 5.88
CA ASP A 11 -0.24 18.13 6.53
C ASP A 11 -1.68 17.89 6.06
N LYS A 12 -1.89 16.86 5.24
CA LYS A 12 -3.18 16.46 4.69
C LYS A 12 -3.47 15.01 5.03
N ASP A 13 -4.75 14.71 5.13
CA ASP A 13 -5.26 13.34 5.22
C ASP A 13 -4.76 12.51 4.04
N PHE A 14 -4.69 11.20 4.27
CA PHE A 14 -4.32 10.22 3.25
C PHE A 14 -4.90 8.86 3.61
N VAL A 15 -4.76 7.91 2.68
CA VAL A 15 -5.21 6.53 2.89
C VAL A 15 -4.03 5.58 2.83
N VAL A 16 -3.99 4.64 3.76
CA VAL A 16 -3.15 3.44 3.69
C VAL A 16 -4.04 2.28 3.29
N PHE A 17 -3.75 1.67 2.15
CA PHE A 17 -4.48 0.51 1.65
C PHE A 17 -3.55 -0.70 1.62
N LEU A 18 -3.84 -1.68 2.46
CA LEU A 18 -3.16 -2.96 2.50
C LEU A 18 -3.91 -3.92 1.59
N ILE A 19 -3.20 -4.63 0.72
CA ILE A 19 -3.80 -5.67 -0.11
C ILE A 19 -2.81 -6.81 -0.31
N GLY A 20 -3.30 -8.04 -0.38
CA GLY A 20 -2.46 -9.17 -0.69
C GLY A 20 -3.23 -10.42 -1.00
N MET A 21 -2.46 -11.49 -1.23
CA MET A 21 -2.98 -12.83 -1.44
C MET A 21 -2.28 -13.83 -0.53
N ARG A 22 -2.92 -14.96 -0.27
CA ARG A 22 -2.34 -16.09 0.45
C ARG A 22 -2.37 -17.35 -0.40
N VAL A 23 -1.22 -17.99 -0.55
CA VAL A 23 -1.10 -19.30 -1.21
C VAL A 23 -1.53 -20.40 -0.22
N ASN A 24 -2.63 -21.07 -0.56
CA ASN A 24 -3.16 -22.21 0.20
C ASN A 24 -2.68 -23.54 -0.40
N LYS A 25 -2.64 -23.63 -1.74
CA LYS A 25 -2.23 -24.83 -2.49
C LYS A 25 -1.02 -24.53 -3.38
N TRP A 26 0.17 -24.63 -2.79
CA TRP A 26 1.47 -24.41 -3.44
C TRP A 26 1.72 -25.20 -4.74
N TRP A 27 1.12 -26.39 -4.90
CA TRP A 27 1.21 -27.17 -6.14
C TRP A 27 0.38 -26.60 -7.31
N ASN A 28 -0.59 -25.72 -7.04
CA ASN A 28 -1.40 -25.10 -8.09
C ASN A 28 -0.71 -23.83 -8.62
N ILE A 29 0.47 -24.01 -9.22
CA ILE A 29 1.31 -22.94 -9.77
C ILE A 29 0.54 -22.05 -10.77
N PRO A 30 -0.28 -22.58 -11.70
CA PRO A 30 -1.04 -21.75 -12.63
C PRO A 30 -1.99 -20.78 -11.93
N ALA A 31 -2.67 -21.21 -10.87
CA ALA A 31 -3.56 -20.34 -10.10
C ALA A 31 -2.80 -19.24 -9.36
N ILE A 32 -1.63 -19.58 -8.79
CA ILE A 32 -0.77 -18.63 -8.07
C ILE A 32 -0.23 -17.56 -9.03
N LEU A 33 0.32 -17.97 -10.18
CA LEU A 33 0.88 -17.05 -11.17
C LEU A 33 -0.19 -16.10 -11.71
N GLN A 34 -1.37 -16.62 -12.03
CA GLN A 34 -2.46 -15.79 -12.52
C GLN A 34 -2.86 -14.71 -11.49
N ALA A 35 -3.06 -15.09 -10.23
CA ALA A 35 -3.42 -14.14 -9.19
C ALA A 35 -2.31 -13.09 -8.97
N GLY A 36 -1.04 -13.52 -8.97
CA GLY A 36 0.10 -12.65 -8.78
C GLY A 36 0.33 -11.64 -9.92
N MET A 37 -0.06 -11.94 -11.16
CA MET A 37 0.17 -11.07 -12.31
C MET A 37 -0.81 -9.89 -12.44
N ALA A 38 -1.90 -9.87 -11.66
CA ALA A 38 -2.88 -8.78 -11.71
C ALA A 38 -2.34 -7.46 -11.13
N MET A 39 -1.72 -7.51 -9.95
CA MET A 39 -1.24 -6.33 -9.22
C MET A 39 -0.20 -5.49 -9.99
N PRO A 40 0.84 -6.08 -10.62
CA PRO A 40 1.83 -5.30 -11.37
C PRO A 40 1.24 -4.46 -12.51
N ARG A 41 0.19 -4.96 -13.17
CA ARG A 41 -0.49 -4.22 -14.25
C ARG A 41 -1.24 -3.00 -13.71
N MET A 42 -1.97 -3.18 -12.60
CA MET A 42 -2.66 -2.07 -11.92
C MET A 42 -1.68 -1.00 -11.46
N LEU A 43 -0.57 -1.40 -10.83
CA LEU A 43 0.47 -0.46 -10.41
C LEU A 43 1.07 0.29 -11.59
N LYS A 44 1.29 -0.36 -12.74
CA LYS A 44 1.82 0.31 -13.94
C LYS A 44 0.86 1.39 -14.44
N GLU A 45 -0.45 1.11 -14.45
CA GLU A 45 -1.46 2.09 -14.82
C GLU A 45 -1.50 3.27 -13.85
N LEU A 46 -1.47 3.00 -12.54
CA LEU A 46 -1.49 4.04 -11.51
C LEU A 46 -0.26 4.97 -11.60
N HIS A 47 0.94 4.40 -11.76
CA HIS A 47 2.14 5.20 -11.96
C HIS A 47 2.14 6.01 -13.27
N ALA A 48 1.42 5.55 -14.30
CA ALA A 48 1.30 6.28 -15.56
C ALA A 48 0.27 7.42 -15.51
N ASN A 49 -0.56 7.48 -14.45
CA ASN A 49 -1.57 8.51 -14.27
C ASN A 49 -1.35 9.29 -12.96
N PRO A 50 -0.61 10.41 -12.99
CA PRO A 50 -0.35 11.24 -11.82
C PRO A 50 -1.61 11.77 -11.13
N GLU A 51 -2.72 11.94 -11.88
CA GLU A 51 -3.97 12.46 -11.33
C GLU A 51 -4.78 11.43 -10.54
N SER A 52 -4.41 10.14 -10.64
CA SER A 52 -5.08 9.03 -9.96
C SER A 52 -5.11 9.14 -8.44
N GLY A 53 -4.25 9.98 -7.85
CA GLY A 53 -4.10 10.09 -6.40
C GLY A 53 -3.34 8.94 -5.76
N PHE A 54 -2.78 8.04 -6.54
CA PHE A 54 -1.86 7.03 -6.06
C PHE A 54 -0.49 7.67 -5.77
N LEU A 55 -0.07 7.61 -4.51
CA LEU A 55 1.22 8.16 -4.07
C LEU A 55 2.35 7.14 -4.30
N GLY A 56 2.04 5.86 -4.14
CA GLY A 56 3.00 4.78 -4.33
C GLY A 56 2.68 3.54 -3.51
N ALA A 57 3.48 2.50 -3.69
CA ALA A 57 3.33 1.25 -2.95
C ALA A 57 4.66 0.58 -2.62
N GLU A 58 4.68 -0.15 -1.51
CA GLU A 58 5.73 -1.10 -1.14
C GLU A 58 5.13 -2.51 -1.10
N GLY A 59 5.91 -3.53 -1.44
CA GLY A 59 5.40 -4.91 -1.55
C GLY A 59 6.38 -5.96 -1.08
N TRP A 60 5.85 -6.99 -0.41
CA TRP A 60 6.62 -8.13 0.08
C TRP A 60 5.96 -9.44 -0.37
N GLY A 61 6.82 -10.34 -0.86
CA GLY A 61 6.45 -11.69 -1.24
C GLY A 61 6.47 -12.65 -0.04
N GLY A 62 6.00 -13.88 -0.29
CA GLY A 62 5.94 -14.94 0.70
C GLY A 62 4.71 -15.81 0.47
N ARG A 63 4.42 -16.71 1.41
CA ARG A 63 3.17 -17.50 1.38
C ARG A 63 1.94 -16.60 1.47
N THR A 64 2.02 -15.56 2.30
CA THR A 64 1.05 -14.47 2.34
C THR A 64 1.79 -13.22 1.89
N THR A 65 1.33 -12.62 0.80
CA THR A 65 1.90 -11.37 0.30
C THR A 65 1.21 -10.19 0.97
N ILE A 66 1.92 -9.07 1.02
CA ILE A 66 1.39 -7.79 1.45
C ILE A 66 1.90 -6.70 0.52
N MET A 67 1.00 -5.83 0.10
CA MET A 67 1.30 -4.60 -0.60
C MET A 67 0.67 -3.45 0.18
N VAL A 68 1.51 -2.52 0.60
CA VAL A 68 1.11 -1.30 1.30
C VAL A 68 1.05 -0.19 0.27
N GLN A 69 -0.14 0.33 0.00
CA GLN A 69 -0.35 1.44 -0.92
C GLN A 69 -0.69 2.72 -0.16
N TYR A 70 -0.24 3.85 -0.67
CA TYR A 70 -0.54 5.17 -0.15
C TYR A 70 -1.34 5.95 -1.19
N TRP A 71 -2.41 6.59 -0.75
CA TRP A 71 -3.32 7.34 -1.62
C TRP A 71 -3.63 8.71 -1.04
N GLU A 72 -3.85 9.70 -1.89
CA GLU A 72 -4.19 11.05 -1.49
C GLU A 72 -5.53 11.14 -0.75
N SER A 73 -6.50 10.32 -1.14
CA SER A 73 -7.82 10.27 -0.48
C SER A 73 -8.54 8.96 -0.76
N PHE A 74 -9.59 8.68 0.01
CA PHE A 74 -10.40 7.48 -0.17
C PHE A 74 -11.21 7.55 -1.46
N GLU A 75 -11.73 8.73 -1.81
CA GLU A 75 -12.52 8.96 -3.01
C GLU A 75 -11.71 8.62 -4.27
N LYS A 76 -10.42 8.95 -4.29
CA LYS A 76 -9.53 8.61 -5.40
C LYS A 76 -9.23 7.11 -5.49
N LEU A 77 -9.00 6.45 -4.34
CA LEU A 77 -8.86 4.99 -4.26
C LEU A 77 -10.14 4.29 -4.76
N GLU A 78 -11.30 4.73 -4.27
CA GLU A 78 -12.60 4.18 -4.63
C GLU A 78 -12.92 4.40 -6.11
N ALA A 79 -12.63 5.59 -6.65
CA ALA A 79 -12.81 5.89 -8.07
C ALA A 79 -12.01 4.92 -8.95
N PHE A 80 -10.75 4.64 -8.60
CA PHE A 80 -9.96 3.65 -9.33
C PHE A 80 -10.52 2.23 -9.19
N ALA A 81 -10.98 1.83 -8.00
CA ALA A 81 -11.51 0.50 -7.75
C ALA A 81 -12.82 0.23 -8.52
N ASN A 82 -13.67 1.25 -8.68
CA ASN A 82 -15.00 1.14 -9.30
C ASN A 82 -15.04 1.47 -10.80
N ASP A 83 -13.99 2.09 -11.35
CA ASP A 83 -13.96 2.43 -12.77
C ASP A 83 -13.81 1.17 -13.64
N ARG A 84 -14.85 0.90 -14.43
CA ARG A 84 -14.96 -0.26 -15.32
C ARG A 84 -13.97 -0.22 -16.48
N GLN A 85 -13.39 0.94 -16.79
CA GLN A 85 -12.38 1.12 -17.84
C GLN A 85 -10.96 0.92 -17.33
N LYS A 86 -10.76 0.91 -15.99
CA LYS A 86 -9.45 0.70 -15.37
C LYS A 86 -9.12 -0.78 -15.26
N THR A 87 -7.84 -1.08 -15.13
CA THR A 87 -7.35 -2.47 -15.04
C THR A 87 -7.87 -3.23 -13.81
N HIS A 88 -8.32 -2.54 -12.76
CA HIS A 88 -8.85 -3.18 -11.55
C HIS A 88 -10.08 -4.05 -11.83
N TYR A 89 -11.10 -3.49 -12.50
CA TYR A 89 -12.36 -4.18 -12.75
C TYR A 89 -12.23 -5.51 -13.54
N PRO A 90 -11.55 -5.58 -14.70
CA PRO A 90 -11.37 -6.83 -15.42
C PRO A 90 -10.48 -7.81 -14.65
N ALA A 91 -9.47 -7.33 -13.92
CA ALA A 91 -8.64 -8.18 -13.06
C ALA A 91 -9.46 -8.83 -11.94
N TRP A 92 -10.37 -8.07 -11.32
CA TRP A 92 -11.28 -8.55 -10.29
C TRP A 92 -12.23 -9.62 -10.82
N ILE A 93 -12.86 -9.40 -11.98
CA ILE A 93 -13.74 -10.39 -12.61
C ILE A 93 -12.99 -11.70 -12.90
N GLU A 94 -11.81 -11.60 -13.51
CA GLU A 94 -11.00 -12.78 -13.86
C GLU A 94 -10.50 -13.50 -12.61
N PHE A 95 -10.17 -12.77 -11.53
CA PHE A 95 -9.83 -13.37 -10.25
C PHE A 95 -10.99 -14.20 -9.71
N TYR A 96 -12.21 -13.65 -9.57
CA TYR A 96 -13.35 -14.39 -9.01
C TYR A 96 -13.78 -15.56 -9.87
N LYS A 97 -13.81 -15.37 -11.20
CA LYS A 97 -14.18 -16.43 -12.15
C LYS A 97 -13.26 -17.64 -12.02
N LYS A 98 -11.97 -17.43 -11.77
CA LYS A 98 -10.99 -18.53 -11.68
C LYS A 98 -10.77 -18.99 -10.24
N ALA A 99 -10.97 -18.16 -9.23
CA ALA A 99 -11.01 -18.56 -7.82
C ALA A 99 -12.06 -19.66 -7.59
N LYS A 100 -13.26 -19.53 -8.20
CA LYS A 100 -14.28 -20.59 -8.21
C LYS A 100 -13.81 -21.92 -8.79
N LYS A 101 -12.92 -21.90 -9.79
CA LYS A 101 -12.41 -23.11 -10.45
C LYS A 101 -11.22 -23.75 -9.72
N ASN A 102 -10.48 -22.96 -8.95
CA ASN A 102 -9.22 -23.38 -8.33
C ASN A 102 -9.39 -23.84 -6.87
N ASP A 103 -10.64 -24.03 -6.41
CA ASP A 103 -10.98 -24.58 -5.10
C ASP A 103 -10.15 -23.97 -3.95
N GLY A 104 -10.14 -22.64 -3.86
CA GLY A 104 -9.44 -21.92 -2.80
C GLY A 104 -7.92 -22.02 -2.82
N ALA A 105 -7.29 -22.35 -3.96
CA ALA A 105 -5.83 -22.41 -4.09
C ALA A 105 -5.10 -21.11 -3.64
N VAL A 106 -5.78 -19.97 -3.81
CA VAL A 106 -5.32 -18.64 -3.39
C VAL A 106 -6.47 -17.93 -2.67
N GLY A 107 -6.17 -17.32 -1.52
CA GLY A 107 -7.05 -16.35 -0.86
C GLY A 107 -6.62 -14.91 -1.15
N ILE A 108 -7.52 -13.96 -0.98
CA ILE A 108 -7.23 -12.51 -1.05
C ILE A 108 -7.65 -11.84 0.25
N TRP A 109 -6.99 -10.73 0.57
CA TRP A 109 -7.32 -9.89 1.71
C TRP A 109 -6.99 -8.44 1.39
N HIS A 110 -7.69 -7.51 2.03
CA HIS A 110 -7.35 -6.10 1.99
C HIS A 110 -7.88 -5.37 3.24
N GLU A 111 -7.23 -4.27 3.60
CA GLU A 111 -7.59 -3.39 4.70
C GLU A 111 -7.39 -1.94 4.26
N THR A 112 -8.34 -1.06 4.58
CA THR A 112 -8.28 0.36 4.23
C THR A 112 -8.29 1.20 5.50
N TYR A 113 -7.29 2.07 5.66
CA TYR A 113 -7.16 2.97 6.80
C TYR A 113 -7.20 4.42 6.33
N LEU A 114 -8.17 5.17 6.85
CA LEU A 114 -8.23 6.62 6.72
C LEU A 114 -7.32 7.24 7.78
N VAL A 115 -6.27 7.94 7.34
CA VAL A 115 -5.29 8.56 8.25
C VAL A 115 -5.49 10.07 8.20
N LYS A 116 -5.92 10.65 9.33
CA LYS A 116 -6.03 12.10 9.45
C LYS A 116 -4.65 12.74 9.59
N ALA A 117 -4.50 13.95 9.07
CA ALA A 117 -3.33 14.78 9.31
C ALA A 117 -3.02 14.85 10.82
N GLY A 118 -1.74 14.69 11.16
CA GLY A 118 -1.29 14.63 12.56
C GLY A 118 -1.61 13.32 13.32
N GLN A 119 -2.48 12.44 12.82
CA GLN A 119 -2.88 11.20 13.51
C GLN A 119 -2.06 9.96 13.08
N TYR A 120 -0.75 10.14 12.92
CA TYR A 120 0.18 9.07 12.59
C TYR A 120 1.59 9.48 12.96
N GLU A 121 2.49 8.51 13.02
CA GLU A 121 3.91 8.75 13.20
C GLU A 121 4.71 7.86 12.27
N THR A 122 5.87 8.35 11.81
CA THR A 122 6.81 7.54 11.05
C THR A 122 8.21 7.77 11.59
N VAL A 123 9.05 6.74 11.48
CA VAL A 123 10.48 6.84 11.80
C VAL A 123 11.26 5.91 10.89
N TYR A 124 12.30 6.44 10.26
CA TYR A 124 13.22 5.68 9.41
C TYR A 124 14.63 5.91 9.94
N GLY A 125 15.33 4.84 10.29
CA GLY A 125 16.71 4.88 10.78
C GLY A 125 17.56 3.86 10.07
N ASN A 126 18.68 4.28 9.47
CA ASN A 126 19.55 3.43 8.66
C ASN A 126 18.81 2.61 7.58
N MET A 127 17.78 3.19 6.98
CA MET A 127 16.99 2.58 5.91
C MET A 127 17.12 3.41 4.62
N PRO A 128 17.08 2.78 3.43
CA PRO A 128 16.82 3.51 2.20
C PRO A 128 15.43 4.20 2.24
N PRO A 129 15.12 5.15 1.33
CA PRO A 129 13.78 5.72 1.21
C PRO A 129 12.72 4.61 1.13
N PHE A 130 11.77 4.63 2.06
CA PHE A 130 10.84 3.53 2.28
C PHE A 130 9.49 4.03 2.78
N GLY A 131 8.44 3.24 2.55
CA GLY A 131 7.09 3.49 3.05
C GLY A 131 6.56 4.87 2.62
N LEU A 132 5.79 5.52 3.48
CA LEU A 132 5.23 6.84 3.21
C LEU A 132 6.33 7.85 2.83
N GLY A 133 7.45 7.83 3.55
CA GLY A 133 8.55 8.79 3.37
C GLY A 133 9.27 8.72 2.03
N ARG A 134 9.17 7.58 1.34
CA ARG A 134 9.64 7.46 -0.04
C ARG A 134 8.83 8.33 -1.01
N PHE A 135 7.52 8.42 -0.78
CA PHE A 135 6.57 9.00 -1.74
C PHE A 135 6.25 10.46 -1.45
N ILE A 136 6.36 10.88 -0.19
CA ILE A 136 6.10 12.28 0.21
C ILE A 136 7.35 13.03 0.67
N GLY A 137 8.51 12.36 0.73
CA GLY A 137 9.75 12.90 1.29
C GLY A 137 9.90 12.68 2.79
N THR A 138 11.07 13.05 3.31
CA THR A 138 11.40 12.94 4.74
C THR A 138 12.13 14.18 5.25
N GLU A 139 11.97 14.46 6.54
CA GLU A 139 12.66 15.52 7.28
C GLU A 139 13.50 14.92 8.42
N ILE A 140 14.60 15.61 8.78
CA ILE A 140 15.47 15.18 9.88
C ILE A 140 14.70 15.28 11.18
N SER A 141 14.71 14.19 11.95
CA SER A 141 14.02 14.13 13.23
C SER A 141 14.89 14.67 14.37
N GLU A 142 15.13 15.99 14.41
CA GLU A 142 15.91 16.61 15.49
C GLU A 142 15.04 16.90 16.72
N ASN A 143 15.44 16.37 17.89
CA ASN A 143 14.98 16.57 19.28
C ASN A 143 13.47 16.62 19.62
N LYS A 144 12.59 17.20 18.80
CA LYS A 144 11.13 17.26 19.00
C LYS A 144 10.42 15.91 18.79
N TYR A 145 11.09 14.92 18.19
CA TYR A 145 10.47 13.65 17.75
C TYR A 145 11.10 12.39 18.37
N GLN A 146 11.74 12.50 19.54
CA GLN A 146 12.46 11.37 20.14
C GLN A 146 11.54 10.19 20.53
N THR A 147 10.27 10.45 20.87
CA THR A 147 9.31 9.40 21.28
C THR A 147 8.15 9.29 20.29
N ALA A 148 7.57 8.10 20.16
CA ALA A 148 6.37 7.87 19.35
C ALA A 148 5.22 8.79 19.78
N ARG A 149 5.03 8.98 21.10
CA ARG A 149 4.00 9.88 21.63
C ARG A 149 4.20 11.33 21.22
N LYS A 150 5.45 11.84 21.18
CA LYS A 150 5.72 13.19 20.68
C LYS A 150 5.56 13.31 19.17
N ARG A 151 5.74 12.21 18.42
CA ARG A 151 5.48 12.19 16.98
C ARG A 151 4.00 12.10 16.64
N ILE A 152 3.16 11.49 17.48
CA ILE A 152 1.72 11.37 17.22
C ILE A 152 0.90 12.52 17.85
N ASN A 153 1.33 13.08 18.98
CA ASN A 153 0.66 14.20 19.66
C ASN A 153 1.44 15.49 19.43
N GLN A 154 1.30 16.08 18.24
CA GLN A 154 2.13 17.22 17.83
C GLN A 154 1.56 18.59 18.24
N ASP A 155 0.34 18.62 18.79
CA ASP A 155 -0.38 19.82 19.24
C ASP A 155 -0.48 19.93 20.78
N SER A 156 0.34 19.19 21.55
CA SER A 156 0.32 19.15 23.03
C SER A 156 1.62 19.64 23.66
#